data_AF-I8ZXA1-F1
#
_entry.id   AF-I8ZXA1-F1
#
_cell.length_a   1.000
_cell.length_b   1.000
_cell.length_c   1.000
_cell.angle_alpha   90.00
_cell.angle_beta   90.00
_cell.angle_gamma   90.00
#
_symmetry.space_group_name_H-M   'P 1'
#
loop_
_entity.id
_entity.type
_entity.pdbx_description
1 polymer ?
#
loop_
_entity_poly.entity_id
_entity_poly.type
_entity_poly.pdbx_seq_one_letter_code
_entity_poly.pdbx_strand_id
1 'polypeptide(L)'
;MELKRVVVTGLGALTPVGNNVAETWENLVKGVSGAGPITHFDASKFKTHFACEVKNFNGTDYIDRKELRKMDLYTQYAIAAAKEAVEDSGMDLEKEDLNRIGVIYGVGIGGIHTFEEEVANYTLNKDTVGPKFNPFFIPKMIADIASGQISIMYGFHGPNFTTTSACASSSNAIADAFNYIRLGKANVIVAGGAEAAIFEAGLGGFNAMHALSTRNDDPERASRPFSASRDGFVMGEGAGCLILEELEHAKARGAKIYAELAGVGASADAYHLTASHPEGLGAKLVMLNALEDAELKPEDIDYINVHGTSTPVGDVSEVKAIKDVFGDHAYKLNISSTKSMTGHLLGAAGAVEAIASVLAVKNDIVPPTINHEEGDNDENIDYNLNFTFNEAQKRTVNAALSNTFGFGGHNACVIVKKYAE
;
A
#
# COMPACT_ATOMS: atom_id res chain seq x y z
N MET A 1 12.89 -28.94 5.75
CA MET A 1 11.64 -28.75 4.99
C MET A 1 11.98 -27.74 3.93
N GLU A 2 11.77 -28.06 2.66
CA GLU A 2 12.03 -27.14 1.55
C GLU A 2 10.93 -26.07 1.53
N LEU A 3 11.31 -24.79 1.41
CA LEU A 3 10.34 -23.70 1.34
C LEU A 3 9.68 -23.70 -0.03
N LYS A 4 8.35 -23.55 -0.08
CA LYS A 4 7.63 -23.50 -1.35
C LYS A 4 7.80 -22.14 -2.02
N ARG A 5 7.88 -22.13 -3.36
CA ARG A 5 7.84 -20.89 -4.17
C ARG A 5 6.42 -20.32 -4.17
N VAL A 6 6.34 -18.99 -4.21
CA VAL A 6 5.07 -18.25 -4.16
C VAL A 6 4.98 -17.29 -5.34
N VAL A 7 3.86 -17.30 -6.03
CA VAL A 7 3.59 -16.47 -7.20
C VAL A 7 2.38 -15.59 -6.99
N VAL A 8 2.30 -14.52 -7.78
CA VAL A 8 1.15 -13.62 -7.84
C VAL A 8 0.27 -14.04 -9.02
N THR A 9 -0.95 -14.48 -8.74
CA THR A 9 -1.88 -15.00 -9.77
C THR A 9 -3.06 -14.09 -10.06
N GLY A 10 -3.40 -13.18 -9.14
CA GLY A 10 -4.47 -12.19 -9.31
C GLY A 10 -4.13 -10.86 -8.67
N LEU A 11 -4.64 -9.77 -9.23
CA LEU A 11 -4.44 -8.40 -8.77
C LEU A 11 -5.78 -7.67 -8.66
N GLY A 12 -5.92 -6.80 -7.66
CA GLY A 12 -7.06 -5.91 -7.51
C GLY A 12 -6.65 -4.58 -6.89
N ALA A 13 -7.21 -3.48 -7.38
CA ALA A 13 -6.82 -2.13 -6.95
C ALA A 13 -7.99 -1.15 -6.99
N LEU A 14 -8.14 -0.39 -5.90
CA LEU A 14 -9.03 0.76 -5.80
C LEU A 14 -8.20 1.94 -5.30
N THR A 15 -7.95 2.93 -6.14
CA THR A 15 -6.97 3.99 -5.86
C THR A 15 -7.48 5.38 -6.28
N PRO A 16 -6.82 6.46 -5.84
CA PRO A 16 -7.19 7.82 -6.24
C PRO A 16 -6.98 8.14 -7.73
N VAL A 17 -6.31 7.23 -8.44
CA VAL A 17 -6.00 7.33 -9.88
C VAL A 17 -6.68 6.23 -10.70
N GLY A 18 -7.54 5.39 -10.10
CA GLY A 18 -8.29 4.38 -10.85
C GLY A 18 -9.02 3.38 -9.97
N ASN A 19 -10.16 2.88 -10.44
CA ASN A 19 -11.04 1.99 -9.65
C ASN A 19 -10.88 0.49 -9.99
N ASN A 20 -9.80 0.17 -10.70
CA ASN A 20 -9.38 -1.18 -11.04
C ASN A 20 -7.86 -1.16 -11.36
N VAL A 21 -7.24 -2.33 -11.49
CA VAL A 21 -5.81 -2.49 -11.76
C VAL A 21 -5.41 -1.86 -13.09
N ALA A 22 -6.22 -2.05 -14.13
CA ALA A 22 -5.89 -1.58 -15.48
C ALA A 22 -5.84 -0.03 -15.54
N GLU A 23 -6.87 0.62 -15.02
CA GLU A 23 -6.97 2.08 -14.95
C GLU A 23 -5.89 2.67 -14.03
N THR A 24 -5.69 2.06 -12.85
CA THR A 24 -4.65 2.48 -11.91
C THR A 24 -3.29 2.45 -12.60
N TRP A 25 -2.93 1.35 -13.26
CA TRP A 25 -1.66 1.21 -13.95
C TRP A 25 -1.49 2.19 -15.11
N GLU A 26 -2.51 2.32 -15.96
CA GLU A 26 -2.48 3.26 -17.08
C GLU A 26 -2.21 4.69 -16.61
N ASN A 27 -2.87 5.11 -15.52
CA ASN A 27 -2.73 6.44 -14.97
C ASN A 27 -1.41 6.64 -14.21
N LEU A 28 -0.89 5.61 -13.56
CA LEU A 28 0.47 5.63 -13.00
C LEU A 28 1.52 5.83 -14.10
N VAL A 29 1.44 5.10 -15.21
CA VAL A 29 2.39 5.25 -16.34
C VAL A 29 2.29 6.64 -16.98
N LYS A 30 1.09 7.23 -17.03
CA LYS A 30 0.87 8.58 -17.56
C LYS A 30 1.25 9.71 -16.61
N GLY A 31 1.57 9.41 -15.35
CA GLY A 31 1.87 10.46 -14.36
C GLY A 31 0.63 11.27 -13.93
N VAL A 32 -0.55 10.65 -13.84
CA VAL A 32 -1.79 11.36 -13.46
C VAL A 32 -1.82 11.58 -11.95
N SER A 33 -2.01 12.82 -11.51
CA SER A 33 -2.17 13.14 -10.09
C SER A 33 -3.54 12.73 -9.56
N GLY A 34 -3.54 12.06 -8.42
CA GLY A 34 -4.74 11.69 -7.67
C GLY A 34 -5.27 12.82 -6.78
N ALA A 35 -4.44 13.82 -6.48
CA ALA A 35 -4.73 14.87 -5.50
C ALA A 35 -5.79 15.86 -6.01
N GLY A 36 -6.69 16.26 -5.11
CA GLY A 36 -7.71 17.27 -5.35
C GLY A 36 -8.31 17.79 -4.04
N PRO A 37 -9.22 18.77 -4.10
CA PRO A 37 -9.93 19.24 -2.92
C PRO A 37 -10.65 18.10 -2.19
N ILE A 38 -10.65 18.11 -0.87
CA ILE A 38 -11.39 17.13 -0.05
C ILE A 38 -12.88 17.31 -0.30
N THR A 39 -13.59 16.22 -0.55
CA THR A 39 -15.03 16.21 -0.81
C THR A 39 -15.83 15.42 0.23
N HIS A 40 -15.17 14.58 1.04
CA HIS A 40 -15.84 13.81 2.11
C HIS A 40 -16.43 14.68 3.23
N PHE A 41 -15.85 15.85 3.49
CA PHE A 41 -16.31 16.81 4.52
C PHE A 41 -15.86 18.25 4.22
N ASP A 42 -16.34 19.23 4.99
CA ASP A 42 -15.90 20.63 4.88
C ASP A 42 -14.51 20.83 5.52
N ALA A 43 -13.47 20.79 4.69
CA ALA A 43 -12.09 20.97 5.12
C ALA A 43 -11.66 22.44 5.32
N SER A 44 -12.55 23.44 5.15
CA SER A 44 -12.18 24.87 5.13
C SER A 44 -11.54 25.43 6.41
N LYS A 45 -11.67 24.71 7.53
CA LYS A 45 -11.08 25.07 8.83
C LYS A 45 -9.79 24.30 9.16
N PHE A 46 -9.40 23.36 8.31
CA PHE A 46 -8.20 22.55 8.50
C PHE A 46 -6.99 23.28 7.91
N LYS A 47 -5.76 22.82 8.19
CA LYS A 47 -4.56 23.42 7.58
C LYS A 47 -4.36 22.92 6.14
N THR A 48 -4.85 21.73 5.87
CA THR A 48 -4.81 21.06 4.56
C THR A 48 -6.23 20.91 4.05
N HIS A 49 -6.51 21.28 2.80
CA HIS A 49 -7.84 21.28 2.20
C HIS A 49 -7.98 20.27 1.04
N PHE A 50 -6.97 19.43 0.85
CA PHE A 50 -6.84 18.52 -0.29
C PHE A 50 -6.33 17.15 0.16
N ALA A 51 -6.65 16.14 -0.63
CA ALA A 51 -6.21 14.76 -0.43
C ALA A 51 -6.30 13.99 -1.76
N CYS A 52 -5.84 12.75 -1.77
CA CYS A 52 -6.03 11.81 -2.86
C CYS A 52 -7.21 10.88 -2.50
N GLU A 53 -8.44 11.33 -2.75
CA GLU A 53 -9.67 10.54 -2.54
C GLU A 53 -9.88 9.52 -3.66
N VAL A 54 -10.49 8.37 -3.34
CA VAL A 54 -11.00 7.46 -4.38
C VAL A 54 -12.20 8.14 -5.06
N LYS A 55 -12.19 8.19 -6.39
CA LYS A 55 -13.17 8.96 -7.18
C LYS A 55 -14.29 8.07 -7.69
N ASN A 56 -15.53 8.56 -7.62
CA ASN A 56 -16.71 7.89 -8.18
C ASN A 56 -16.94 6.45 -7.68
N PHE A 57 -16.50 6.13 -6.46
CA PHE A 57 -16.76 4.82 -5.87
C PHE A 57 -18.21 4.69 -5.42
N ASN A 58 -18.83 3.56 -5.76
CA ASN A 58 -20.14 3.18 -5.27
C ASN A 58 -20.08 1.75 -4.72
N GLY A 59 -20.06 1.62 -3.39
CA GLY A 59 -19.94 0.31 -2.76
C GLY A 59 -21.09 -0.67 -3.09
N THR A 60 -22.25 -0.18 -3.55
CA THR A 60 -23.37 -1.07 -3.94
C THR A 60 -23.11 -1.84 -5.23
N ASP A 61 -22.10 -1.46 -6.01
CA ASP A 61 -21.66 -2.23 -7.19
C ASP A 61 -20.93 -3.51 -6.77
N TYR A 62 -20.43 -3.56 -5.53
CA TYR A 62 -19.63 -4.66 -4.98
C TYR A 62 -20.32 -5.40 -3.82
N ILE A 63 -21.17 -4.72 -3.06
CA ILE A 63 -21.70 -5.24 -1.79
C ILE A 63 -23.21 -5.05 -1.75
N ASP A 64 -23.94 -6.06 -1.28
CA ASP A 64 -25.37 -5.92 -1.04
C ASP A 64 -25.66 -4.75 -0.07
N ARG A 65 -26.71 -3.98 -0.34
CA ARG A 65 -27.07 -2.79 0.44
C ARG A 65 -27.21 -3.05 1.94
N LYS A 66 -27.67 -4.23 2.34
CA LYS A 66 -27.85 -4.58 3.75
C LYS A 66 -26.51 -4.83 4.44
N GLU A 67 -25.56 -5.44 3.74
CA GLU A 67 -24.22 -5.71 4.28
C GLU A 67 -23.35 -4.46 4.26
N LEU A 68 -23.46 -3.63 3.23
CA LEU A 68 -22.71 -2.37 3.10
C LEU A 68 -22.89 -1.44 4.31
N ARG A 69 -24.11 -1.36 4.87
CA ARG A 69 -24.41 -0.55 6.06
C ARG A 69 -23.71 -1.01 7.34
N LYS A 70 -23.15 -2.21 7.34
CA LYS A 70 -22.42 -2.82 8.46
C LYS A 70 -20.91 -2.71 8.29
N MET A 71 -20.44 -1.96 7.29
CA MET A 71 -19.03 -1.82 6.94
C MET A 71 -18.62 -0.35 7.00
N ASP A 72 -17.45 -0.09 7.56
CA ASP A 72 -16.78 1.19 7.34
C ASP A 72 -16.25 1.28 5.90
N LEU A 73 -15.96 2.48 5.42
CA LEU A 73 -15.53 2.74 4.04
C LEU A 73 -14.25 1.96 3.70
N TYR A 74 -13.29 1.84 4.62
CA TYR A 74 -12.06 1.10 4.35
C TYR A 74 -12.34 -0.41 4.09
N THR A 75 -13.35 -0.98 4.76
CA THR A 75 -13.76 -2.37 4.54
C THR A 75 -14.46 -2.52 3.19
N GLN A 76 -15.21 -1.51 2.76
CA GLN A 76 -15.82 -1.51 1.43
C GLN A 76 -14.74 -1.47 0.33
N TYR A 77 -13.70 -0.65 0.53
CA TYR A 77 -12.54 -0.60 -0.38
C TYR A 77 -11.81 -1.95 -0.44
N ALA A 78 -11.56 -2.57 0.73
CA ALA A 78 -10.95 -3.89 0.81
C ALA A 78 -11.72 -4.94 0.00
N ILE A 79 -13.05 -4.97 0.13
CA ILE A 79 -13.90 -5.91 -0.61
C ILE A 79 -13.85 -5.65 -2.11
N ALA A 80 -13.90 -4.39 -2.55
CA ALA A 80 -13.86 -4.07 -3.97
C ALA A 80 -12.55 -4.55 -4.62
N ALA A 81 -11.40 -4.28 -3.98
CA ALA A 81 -10.11 -4.76 -4.45
C ALA A 81 -9.98 -6.29 -4.36
N ALA A 82 -10.47 -6.92 -3.27
CA ALA A 82 -10.42 -8.37 -3.13
C ALA A 82 -11.27 -9.09 -4.20
N LYS A 83 -12.43 -8.52 -4.56
CA LYS A 83 -13.27 -9.03 -5.63
C LYS A 83 -12.55 -9.06 -6.96
N GLU A 84 -11.97 -7.93 -7.35
CA GLU A 84 -11.18 -7.84 -8.57
C GLU A 84 -10.02 -8.84 -8.56
N ALA A 85 -9.29 -8.97 -7.45
CA ALA A 85 -8.14 -9.88 -7.35
C ALA A 85 -8.54 -11.36 -7.45
N VAL A 86 -9.61 -11.77 -6.76
CA VAL A 86 -10.11 -13.15 -6.82
C VAL A 86 -10.62 -13.48 -8.22
N GLU A 87 -11.37 -12.57 -8.85
CA GLU A 87 -11.83 -12.73 -10.23
C GLU A 87 -10.65 -12.83 -11.22
N ASP A 88 -9.67 -11.93 -11.10
CA ASP A 88 -8.48 -11.88 -11.95
C ASP A 88 -7.59 -13.13 -11.83
N SER A 89 -7.59 -13.78 -10.66
CA SER A 89 -6.86 -15.02 -10.42
C SER A 89 -7.36 -16.22 -11.23
N GLY A 90 -8.61 -16.16 -11.68
CA GLY A 90 -9.30 -17.26 -12.38
C GLY A 90 -9.45 -18.54 -11.55
N MET A 91 -9.38 -18.46 -10.22
CA MET A 91 -9.63 -19.62 -9.35
C MET A 91 -11.09 -20.07 -9.46
N ASP A 92 -11.29 -21.37 -9.68
CA ASP A 92 -12.61 -21.99 -9.64
C ASP A 92 -12.88 -22.47 -8.21
N LEU A 93 -13.52 -21.63 -7.41
CA LEU A 93 -13.73 -21.87 -5.98
C LEU A 93 -14.50 -23.16 -5.66
N GLU A 94 -15.24 -23.74 -6.62
CA GLU A 94 -15.91 -25.04 -6.43
C GLU A 94 -14.93 -26.22 -6.46
N LYS A 95 -13.76 -26.03 -7.08
CA LYS A 95 -12.70 -27.05 -7.19
C LYS A 95 -11.58 -26.86 -6.18
N GLU A 96 -11.54 -25.71 -5.50
CA GLU A 96 -10.52 -25.38 -4.53
C GLU A 96 -10.81 -25.98 -3.14
N ASP A 97 -9.77 -26.29 -2.37
CA ASP A 97 -9.90 -26.57 -0.94
C ASP A 97 -9.94 -25.26 -0.17
N LEU A 98 -11.14 -24.78 0.16
CA LEU A 98 -11.33 -23.51 0.88
C LEU A 98 -10.67 -23.49 2.27
N ASN A 99 -10.33 -24.64 2.86
CA ASN A 99 -9.56 -24.71 4.12
C ASN A 99 -8.08 -24.38 3.94
N ARG A 100 -7.63 -24.30 2.69
CA ARG A 100 -6.27 -23.97 2.28
C ARG A 100 -6.16 -22.57 1.68
N ILE A 101 -7.24 -21.80 1.69
CA ILE A 101 -7.27 -20.40 1.27
C ILE A 101 -7.41 -19.51 2.50
N GLY A 102 -6.44 -18.63 2.71
CA GLY A 102 -6.43 -17.66 3.81
C GLY A 102 -6.69 -16.23 3.35
N VAL A 103 -6.81 -15.32 4.32
CA VAL A 103 -6.92 -13.88 4.13
C VAL A 103 -6.02 -13.17 5.15
N ILE A 104 -5.02 -12.42 4.67
CA ILE A 104 -4.16 -11.61 5.54
C ILE A 104 -4.15 -10.20 4.96
N TYR A 105 -4.85 -9.28 5.61
CA TYR A 105 -5.09 -7.95 5.07
C TYR A 105 -4.60 -6.87 6.06
N GLY A 106 -3.84 -5.91 5.57
CA GLY A 106 -3.26 -4.84 6.37
C GLY A 106 -4.17 -3.61 6.47
N VAL A 107 -4.07 -2.90 7.59
CA VAL A 107 -4.71 -1.60 7.80
C VAL A 107 -3.91 -0.78 8.79
N GLY A 108 -3.86 0.54 8.63
CA GLY A 108 -3.16 1.43 9.55
C GLY A 108 -4.04 1.85 10.71
N ILE A 109 -5.26 2.33 10.43
CA ILE A 109 -6.10 3.04 11.41
C ILE A 109 -7.47 2.37 11.60
N GLY A 110 -7.97 1.62 10.62
CA GLY A 110 -9.24 0.91 10.72
C GLY A 110 -10.43 1.83 10.44
N GLY A 111 -11.59 1.53 11.05
CA GLY A 111 -12.81 2.31 10.82
C GLY A 111 -12.86 3.61 11.61
N ILE A 112 -11.93 4.53 11.33
CA ILE A 112 -11.81 5.83 12.01
C ILE A 112 -13.06 6.68 11.81
N HIS A 113 -13.68 6.63 10.63
CA HIS A 113 -14.90 7.37 10.35
C HIS A 113 -16.06 6.87 11.20
N THR A 114 -16.29 5.55 11.24
CA THR A 114 -17.28 4.96 12.14
C THR A 114 -17.01 5.35 13.60
N PHE A 115 -15.75 5.32 14.04
CA PHE A 115 -15.41 5.74 15.40
C PHE A 115 -15.79 7.19 15.69
N GLU A 116 -15.43 8.10 14.78
CA GLU A 116 -15.78 9.51 14.85
C GLU A 116 -17.29 9.74 14.93
N GLU A 117 -18.07 9.13 14.02
CA GLU A 117 -19.53 9.26 13.98
C GLU A 117 -20.18 8.78 15.28
N GLU A 118 -19.79 7.60 15.77
CA GLU A 118 -20.38 6.98 16.95
C GLU A 118 -20.05 7.75 18.24
N VAL A 119 -18.79 8.20 18.39
CA VAL A 119 -18.37 9.00 19.54
C VAL A 119 -18.99 10.39 19.53
N ALA A 120 -19.07 11.04 18.37
CA ALA A 120 -19.71 12.35 18.23
C ALA A 120 -21.21 12.23 18.55
N ASN A 121 -21.90 11.24 17.99
CA ASN A 121 -23.30 10.99 18.23
C ASN A 121 -23.59 10.73 19.72
N TYR A 122 -22.79 9.92 20.40
CA TYR A 122 -22.92 9.73 21.84
C TYR A 122 -22.70 11.04 22.60
N THR A 123 -21.62 11.76 22.31
CA THR A 123 -21.27 12.99 23.04
C THR A 123 -22.36 14.06 22.94
N LEU A 124 -22.96 14.21 21.76
CA LEU A 124 -24.01 15.20 21.50
C LEU A 124 -25.38 14.82 22.07
N ASN A 125 -25.67 13.52 22.23
CA ASN A 125 -27.02 13.04 22.55
C ASN A 125 -27.13 12.26 23.88
N LYS A 126 -26.03 12.03 24.61
CA LYS A 126 -26.03 11.23 25.85
C LYS A 126 -27.01 11.71 26.92
N ASP A 127 -27.24 13.02 27.02
CA ASP A 127 -28.10 13.60 28.06
C ASP A 127 -29.60 13.52 27.70
N THR A 128 -29.94 13.30 26.43
CA THR A 128 -31.33 13.24 25.93
C THR A 128 -31.76 11.83 25.54
N VAL A 129 -30.87 11.05 24.93
CA VAL A 129 -31.14 9.70 24.39
C VAL A 129 -30.46 8.59 25.22
N GLY A 130 -29.49 8.94 26.08
CA GLY A 130 -28.67 7.98 26.81
C GLY A 130 -27.52 7.40 25.97
N PRO A 131 -26.83 6.35 26.46
CA PRO A 131 -25.64 5.78 25.82
C PRO A 131 -25.99 4.87 24.63
N LYS A 132 -26.51 5.47 23.54
CA LYS A 132 -26.93 4.75 22.35
C LYS A 132 -25.81 4.69 21.30
N PHE A 133 -25.41 3.47 20.94
CA PHE A 133 -24.44 3.17 19.88
C PHE A 133 -25.05 2.21 18.85
N ASN A 134 -24.54 2.25 17.62
CA ASN A 134 -24.89 1.29 16.58
C ASN A 134 -24.39 -0.13 16.98
N PRO A 135 -25.21 -1.19 16.90
CA PRO A 135 -24.76 -2.55 17.16
C PRO A 135 -23.59 -3.02 16.28
N PHE A 136 -23.40 -2.39 15.12
CA PHE A 136 -22.28 -2.66 14.21
C PHE A 136 -21.07 -1.76 14.46
N PHE A 137 -21.07 -0.88 15.47
CA PHE A 137 -19.95 0.01 15.75
C PHE A 137 -18.62 -0.75 15.86
N ILE A 138 -18.54 -1.70 16.80
CA ILE A 138 -17.29 -2.46 17.02
C ILE A 138 -16.90 -3.25 15.76
N PRO A 139 -17.79 -4.06 15.13
CA PRO A 139 -17.46 -4.72 13.87
C PRO A 139 -17.02 -3.78 12.76
N LYS A 140 -17.59 -2.58 12.61
CA LYS A 140 -17.17 -1.61 11.58
C LYS A 140 -15.79 -1.00 11.87
N MET A 141 -15.42 -0.87 13.14
CA MET A 141 -14.25 -0.11 13.58
C MET A 141 -12.97 -0.95 13.62
N ILE A 142 -13.05 -2.18 14.14
CA ILE A 142 -11.86 -2.99 14.45
C ILE A 142 -11.07 -3.34 13.19
N ALA A 143 -9.74 -3.18 13.27
CA ALA A 143 -8.81 -3.33 12.16
C ALA A 143 -9.01 -4.62 11.34
N ASP A 144 -9.20 -5.75 12.02
CA ASP A 144 -9.25 -7.08 11.44
C ASP A 144 -10.50 -7.39 10.62
N ILE A 145 -11.54 -6.55 10.70
CA ILE A 145 -12.83 -6.91 10.09
C ILE A 145 -12.75 -7.01 8.56
N ALA A 146 -11.83 -6.30 7.89
CA ALA A 146 -11.66 -6.42 6.45
C ALA A 146 -11.28 -7.86 6.04
N SER A 147 -10.30 -8.47 6.72
CA SER A 147 -9.93 -9.87 6.51
C SER A 147 -11.11 -10.81 6.83
N GLY A 148 -11.81 -10.54 7.93
CA GLY A 148 -13.01 -11.26 8.33
C GLY A 148 -14.11 -11.26 7.27
N GLN A 149 -14.43 -10.10 6.70
CA GLN A 149 -15.49 -9.94 5.70
C GLN A 149 -15.13 -10.60 4.37
N ILE A 150 -13.88 -10.50 3.92
CA ILE A 150 -13.39 -11.19 2.73
C ILE A 150 -13.48 -12.71 2.93
N SER A 151 -13.04 -13.21 4.10
CA SER A 151 -13.14 -14.63 4.45
C SER A 151 -14.59 -15.13 4.45
N ILE A 152 -15.51 -14.39 5.07
CA ILE A 152 -16.95 -14.73 5.11
C ILE A 152 -17.55 -14.72 3.70
N MET A 153 -17.18 -13.73 2.87
CA MET A 153 -17.72 -13.57 1.52
C MET A 153 -17.44 -14.80 0.64
N TYR A 154 -16.25 -15.37 0.75
CA TYR A 154 -15.80 -16.47 -0.11
C TYR A 154 -15.78 -17.84 0.58
N GLY A 155 -16.05 -17.91 1.88
CA GLY A 155 -15.96 -19.15 2.65
C GLY A 155 -14.53 -19.65 2.85
N PHE A 156 -13.54 -18.74 2.89
CA PHE A 156 -12.14 -19.08 3.10
C PHE A 156 -11.86 -19.37 4.59
N HIS A 157 -11.38 -20.58 4.91
CA HIS A 157 -11.17 -21.05 6.28
C HIS A 157 -9.69 -21.16 6.70
N GLY A 158 -8.75 -20.78 5.82
CA GLY A 158 -7.32 -20.76 6.12
C GLY A 158 -6.94 -19.65 7.11
N PRO A 159 -5.63 -19.32 7.23
CA PRO A 159 -5.17 -18.23 8.10
C PRO A 159 -5.94 -16.94 7.84
N ASN A 160 -6.56 -16.37 8.88
CA ASN A 160 -7.37 -15.16 8.78
C ASN A 160 -7.01 -14.20 9.92
N PHE A 161 -6.31 -13.11 9.60
CA PHE A 161 -5.97 -12.05 10.54
C PHE A 161 -5.55 -10.77 9.81
N THR A 162 -5.17 -9.74 10.57
CA THR A 162 -4.73 -8.46 10.04
C THR A 162 -3.43 -8.02 10.69
N THR A 163 -2.60 -7.34 9.91
CA THR A 163 -1.40 -6.65 10.36
C THR A 163 -1.67 -5.16 10.53
N THR A 164 -1.13 -4.57 11.60
CA THR A 164 -1.22 -3.14 11.87
C THR A 164 0.16 -2.62 12.31
N SER A 165 0.87 -2.03 11.35
CA SER A 165 2.20 -1.45 11.49
C SER A 165 2.27 -0.09 10.77
N ALA A 166 1.21 0.71 10.93
CA ALA A 166 1.00 1.99 10.27
C ALA A 166 1.17 1.88 8.74
N CYS A 167 2.05 2.67 8.14
CA CYS A 167 2.27 2.69 6.69
C CYS A 167 2.81 1.37 6.13
N ALA A 168 3.39 0.50 6.97
CA ALA A 168 3.95 -0.78 6.58
C ALA A 168 2.94 -1.95 6.64
N SER A 169 1.69 -1.70 7.08
CA SER A 169 0.71 -2.74 7.38
C SER A 169 0.51 -3.74 6.23
N SER A 170 0.17 -3.26 5.02
CA SER A 170 -0.06 -4.15 3.87
C SER A 170 1.18 -4.88 3.38
N SER A 171 2.36 -4.27 3.44
CA SER A 171 3.61 -4.96 3.10
C SER A 171 3.93 -6.05 4.11
N ASN A 172 3.65 -5.84 5.41
CA ASN A 172 3.72 -6.91 6.40
C ASN A 172 2.65 -7.99 6.16
N ALA A 173 1.45 -7.64 5.71
CA ALA A 173 0.42 -8.60 5.36
C ALA A 173 0.85 -9.51 4.20
N ILE A 174 1.47 -8.92 3.16
CA ILE A 174 2.06 -9.65 2.03
C ILE A 174 3.22 -10.54 2.51
N ALA A 175 4.08 -10.04 3.39
CA ALA A 175 5.18 -10.80 3.97
C ALA A 175 4.71 -12.00 4.80
N ASP A 176 3.69 -11.82 5.63
CA ASP A 176 3.11 -12.93 6.38
C ASP A 176 2.44 -13.93 5.44
N ALA A 177 1.65 -13.48 4.46
CA ALA A 177 1.03 -14.34 3.48
C ALA A 177 2.05 -15.20 2.70
N PHE A 178 3.14 -14.57 2.24
CA PHE A 178 4.28 -15.27 1.65
C PHE A 178 4.83 -16.36 2.57
N ASN A 179 5.08 -16.01 3.84
CA ASN A 179 5.61 -16.91 4.85
C ASN A 179 4.67 -18.10 5.13
N TYR A 180 3.37 -17.86 5.30
CA TYR A 180 2.39 -18.93 5.55
C TYR A 180 2.28 -19.90 4.37
N ILE A 181 2.32 -19.39 3.12
CA ILE A 181 2.28 -20.25 1.93
C ILE A 181 3.57 -21.07 1.80
N ARG A 182 4.75 -20.44 1.91
CA ARG A 182 6.04 -21.14 1.76
C ARG A 182 6.31 -22.17 2.85
N LEU A 183 5.72 -21.99 4.04
CA LEU A 183 5.70 -22.97 5.14
C LEU A 183 4.61 -24.04 4.99
N GLY A 184 3.86 -24.03 3.88
CA GLY A 184 2.83 -25.02 3.54
C GLY A 184 1.54 -24.93 4.37
N LYS A 185 1.29 -23.79 5.02
CA LYS A 185 0.10 -23.57 5.87
C LYS A 185 -1.14 -23.17 5.07
N ALA A 186 -0.95 -22.64 3.86
CA ALA A 186 -2.00 -22.33 2.89
C ALA A 186 -1.49 -22.66 1.49
N ASN A 187 -2.40 -22.81 0.54
CA ASN A 187 -2.08 -22.87 -0.89
C ASN A 187 -2.25 -21.49 -1.52
N VAL A 188 -3.27 -20.74 -1.07
CA VAL A 188 -3.60 -19.40 -1.54
C VAL A 188 -3.81 -18.51 -0.34
N ILE A 189 -3.36 -17.26 -0.40
CA ILE A 189 -3.76 -16.23 0.55
C ILE A 189 -4.15 -14.97 -0.22
N VAL A 190 -5.34 -14.45 0.08
CA VAL A 190 -5.77 -13.11 -0.31
C VAL A 190 -5.02 -12.12 0.57
N ALA A 191 -4.04 -11.42 0.01
CA ALA A 191 -3.16 -10.52 0.73
C ALA A 191 -3.26 -9.09 0.23
N GLY A 192 -3.17 -8.10 1.11
CA GLY A 192 -3.28 -6.71 0.68
C GLY A 192 -3.44 -5.73 1.82
N GLY A 193 -4.10 -4.60 1.56
CA GLY A 193 -4.54 -3.68 2.60
C GLY A 193 -5.47 -2.60 2.07
N ALA A 194 -6.22 -1.98 2.99
CA ALA A 194 -7.14 -0.89 2.70
C ALA A 194 -7.04 0.21 3.76
N GLU A 195 -7.34 1.44 3.38
CA GLU A 195 -7.45 2.58 4.29
C GLU A 195 -8.47 3.60 3.76
N ALA A 196 -9.22 4.23 4.65
CA ALA A 196 -10.15 5.33 4.36
C ALA A 196 -10.14 6.35 5.51
N ALA A 197 -9.03 7.09 5.63
CA ALA A 197 -8.77 7.98 6.77
C ALA A 197 -9.00 9.48 6.46
N ILE A 198 -9.52 9.81 5.27
CA ILE A 198 -9.78 11.19 4.83
C ILE A 198 -11.10 11.69 5.44
N PHE A 199 -11.10 11.83 6.76
CA PHE A 199 -12.19 12.36 7.58
C PHE A 199 -11.63 13.33 8.64
N GLU A 200 -12.49 14.06 9.35
CA GLU A 200 -12.09 15.17 10.22
C GLU A 200 -11.04 14.74 11.27
N ALA A 201 -11.26 13.63 11.98
CA ALA A 201 -10.32 13.10 12.97
C ALA A 201 -8.98 12.67 12.35
N GLY A 202 -9.01 12.03 11.17
CA GLY A 202 -7.81 11.59 10.47
C GLY A 202 -6.97 12.77 10.01
N LEU A 203 -7.56 13.64 9.18
CA LEU A 203 -6.90 14.84 8.66
C LEU A 203 -6.40 15.75 9.80
N GLY A 204 -7.25 16.00 10.80
CA GLY A 204 -6.94 16.83 11.96
C GLY A 204 -5.77 16.28 12.78
N GLY A 205 -5.74 14.97 13.02
CA GLY A 205 -4.64 14.30 13.72
C GLY A 205 -3.30 14.47 13.01
N PHE A 206 -3.26 14.21 11.70
CA PHE A 206 -2.03 14.37 10.93
C PHE A 206 -1.61 15.84 10.71
N ASN A 207 -2.56 16.79 10.66
CA ASN A 207 -2.26 18.22 10.68
C ASN A 207 -1.67 18.68 12.04
N ALA A 208 -2.16 18.13 13.15
CA ALA A 208 -1.68 18.48 14.49
C ALA A 208 -0.22 18.06 14.70
N MET A 209 0.22 16.96 14.07
CA MET A 209 1.61 16.51 14.07
C MET A 209 2.48 17.14 12.97
N HIS A 210 1.93 18.06 12.16
CA HIS A 210 2.63 18.71 11.05
C HIS A 210 3.18 17.72 10.00
N ALA A 211 2.50 16.60 9.78
CA ALA A 211 2.96 15.58 8.83
C ALA A 211 2.41 15.79 7.40
N LEU A 212 1.30 16.53 7.26
CA LEU A 212 0.67 16.80 5.96
C LEU A 212 1.24 18.03 5.28
N SER A 213 1.35 17.98 3.96
CA SER A 213 1.54 19.16 3.13
C SER A 213 0.42 20.18 3.34
N THR A 214 0.76 21.46 3.27
CA THR A 214 -0.20 22.59 3.40
C THR A 214 -0.29 23.44 2.13
N ARG A 215 0.17 22.90 0.99
CA ARG A 215 0.13 23.52 -0.34
C ARG A 215 -1.27 23.53 -0.95
N ASN A 216 -2.19 24.24 -0.30
CA ASN A 216 -3.59 24.30 -0.69
C ASN A 216 -3.83 25.00 -2.03
N ASP A 217 -2.87 25.83 -2.48
CA ASP A 217 -2.91 26.58 -3.73
C ASP A 217 -2.56 25.74 -4.97
N ASP A 218 -1.89 24.59 -4.78
CA ASP A 218 -1.46 23.69 -5.86
C ASP A 218 -1.48 22.22 -5.41
N PRO A 219 -2.68 21.66 -5.15
CA PRO A 219 -2.82 20.32 -4.56
C PRO A 219 -2.30 19.21 -5.48
N GLU A 220 -2.49 19.34 -6.81
CA GLU A 220 -2.05 18.35 -7.79
C GLU A 220 -0.53 18.14 -7.77
N ARG A 221 0.23 19.17 -7.37
CA ARG A 221 1.69 19.12 -7.23
C ARG A 221 2.18 19.03 -5.80
N ALA A 222 1.32 18.89 -4.80
CA ALA A 222 1.72 18.90 -3.40
C ALA A 222 2.57 17.66 -3.03
N SER A 223 2.21 16.48 -3.56
CA SER A 223 3.01 15.26 -3.39
C SER A 223 4.19 15.30 -4.35
N ARG A 224 5.36 15.73 -3.86
CA ARG A 224 6.59 15.90 -4.63
C ARG A 224 7.77 15.18 -3.95
N PRO A 225 7.77 13.84 -3.92
CA PRO A 225 8.86 13.08 -3.32
C PRO A 225 10.22 13.52 -3.88
N PHE A 226 11.20 13.65 -3.00
CA PHE A 226 12.58 14.07 -3.29
C PHE A 226 12.77 15.51 -3.77
N SER A 227 11.75 16.35 -3.91
CA SER A 227 11.94 17.77 -4.26
C SER A 227 12.35 18.60 -3.03
N ALA A 228 13.19 19.64 -3.17
CA ALA A 228 13.58 20.50 -2.05
C ALA A 228 12.38 21.22 -1.40
N SER A 229 11.38 21.56 -2.20
CA SER A 229 10.18 22.28 -1.77
C SER A 229 9.06 21.40 -1.19
N ARG A 230 9.34 20.11 -0.93
CA ARG A 230 8.41 19.20 -0.24
C ARG A 230 8.18 19.64 1.21
N ASP A 231 6.94 19.60 1.68
CA ASP A 231 6.55 20.12 3.00
C ASP A 231 5.73 19.12 3.85
N GLY A 232 5.60 17.88 3.40
CA GLY A 232 4.83 16.84 4.08
C GLY A 232 4.15 15.91 3.09
N PHE A 233 3.60 14.80 3.58
CA PHE A 233 2.91 13.86 2.71
C PHE A 233 1.50 14.37 2.36
N VAL A 234 0.96 13.90 1.24
CA VAL A 234 -0.45 14.11 0.87
C VAL A 234 -1.24 12.87 1.24
N MET A 235 -2.27 12.98 2.06
CA MET A 235 -3.05 11.81 2.47
C MET A 235 -3.81 11.22 1.28
N GLY A 236 -3.82 9.89 1.17
CA GLY A 236 -4.64 9.18 0.21
C GLY A 236 -5.44 8.06 0.85
N GLU A 237 -6.39 7.52 0.11
CA GLU A 237 -7.21 6.38 0.53
C GLU A 237 -7.37 5.37 -0.62
N GLY A 238 -7.79 4.15 -0.29
CA GLY A 238 -7.99 3.08 -1.27
C GLY A 238 -7.63 1.72 -0.72
N ALA A 239 -7.46 0.77 -1.64
CA ALA A 239 -7.11 -0.61 -1.35
C ALA A 239 -6.28 -1.25 -2.47
N GLY A 240 -5.40 -2.17 -2.08
CA GLY A 240 -4.69 -3.05 -2.99
C GLY A 240 -4.84 -4.50 -2.53
N CYS A 241 -4.98 -5.43 -3.47
CA CYS A 241 -5.10 -6.85 -3.20
C CYS A 241 -4.29 -7.68 -4.21
N LEU A 242 -3.60 -8.70 -3.70
CA LEU A 242 -2.85 -9.69 -4.45
C LEU A 242 -3.34 -11.08 -4.05
N ILE A 243 -3.54 -11.94 -5.03
CA ILE A 243 -3.71 -13.38 -4.79
C ILE A 243 -2.31 -14.00 -4.84
N LEU A 244 -1.80 -14.33 -3.65
CA LEU A 244 -0.55 -15.05 -3.51
C LEU A 244 -0.84 -16.54 -3.48
N GLU A 245 -0.11 -17.30 -4.27
CA GLU A 245 -0.39 -18.71 -4.49
C GLU A 245 0.89 -19.53 -4.57
N GLU A 246 0.83 -20.74 -4.04
CA GLU A 246 1.90 -21.72 -4.13
C GLU A 246 2.15 -22.12 -5.59
N LEU A 247 3.41 -22.10 -6.04
CA LEU A 247 3.74 -22.25 -7.46
C LEU A 247 3.18 -23.53 -8.10
N GLU A 248 3.35 -24.68 -7.46
CA GLU A 248 2.91 -25.95 -8.04
C GLU A 248 1.38 -26.08 -8.02
N HIS A 249 0.72 -25.45 -7.05
CA HIS A 249 -0.73 -25.27 -7.05
C HIS A 249 -1.21 -24.40 -8.22
N ALA A 250 -0.58 -23.25 -8.43
CA ALA A 250 -0.86 -22.34 -9.55
C ALA A 250 -0.67 -23.05 -10.90
N LYS A 251 0.43 -23.80 -11.07
CA LYS A 251 0.69 -24.59 -12.28
C LYS A 251 -0.35 -25.68 -12.49
N ALA A 252 -0.75 -26.41 -11.44
CA ALA A 252 -1.70 -27.51 -11.53
C ALA A 252 -3.07 -27.06 -12.08
N ARG A 253 -3.50 -25.83 -11.76
CA ARG A 253 -4.73 -25.24 -12.29
C ARG A 253 -4.55 -24.38 -13.55
N GLY A 254 -3.32 -24.29 -14.09
CA GLY A 254 -3.02 -23.48 -15.27
C GLY A 254 -3.17 -21.97 -15.05
N ALA A 255 -2.87 -21.49 -13.84
CA ALA A 255 -3.02 -20.09 -13.48
C ALA A 255 -2.15 -19.17 -14.33
N LYS A 256 -2.66 -17.98 -14.63
CA LYS A 256 -1.84 -16.85 -15.06
C LYS A 256 -0.90 -16.46 -13.91
N ILE A 257 0.38 -16.28 -14.21
CA ILE A 257 1.37 -15.81 -13.25
C ILE A 257 1.87 -14.42 -13.70
N TYR A 258 1.71 -13.42 -12.83
CA TYR A 258 2.20 -12.07 -13.07
C TYR A 258 3.69 -11.96 -12.77
N ALA A 259 4.09 -12.45 -11.59
CA ALA A 259 5.44 -12.40 -11.05
C ALA A 259 5.60 -13.46 -9.97
N GLU A 260 6.85 -13.76 -9.62
CA GLU A 260 7.21 -14.49 -8.41
C GLU A 260 7.46 -13.51 -7.26
N LEU A 261 6.89 -13.79 -6.09
CA LEU A 261 7.22 -13.08 -4.86
C LEU A 261 8.49 -13.72 -4.30
N ALA A 262 9.63 -13.04 -4.49
CA ALA A 262 10.94 -13.65 -4.32
C ALA A 262 11.43 -13.61 -2.87
N GLY A 263 11.18 -12.52 -2.16
CA GLY A 263 11.61 -12.38 -0.77
C GLY A 263 10.98 -11.17 -0.09
N VAL A 264 11.02 -11.18 1.23
CA VAL A 264 10.42 -10.15 2.09
C VAL A 264 11.34 -9.78 3.24
N GLY A 265 11.29 -8.52 3.65
CA GLY A 265 12.09 -7.99 4.74
C GLY A 265 11.23 -7.29 5.78
N ALA A 266 11.61 -7.44 7.04
CA ALA A 266 11.12 -6.60 8.14
C ALA A 266 12.30 -6.10 8.97
N SER A 267 12.24 -4.86 9.44
CA SER A 267 13.21 -4.30 10.39
C SER A 267 12.53 -3.24 11.27
N ALA A 268 13.24 -2.76 12.28
CA ALA A 268 12.78 -1.66 13.12
C ALA A 268 13.85 -0.57 13.25
N ASP A 269 13.40 0.69 13.26
CA ASP A 269 14.31 1.82 13.50
C ASP A 269 14.77 1.91 14.96
N ALA A 270 13.90 1.52 15.90
CA ALA A 270 14.11 1.66 17.35
C ALA A 270 14.62 3.07 17.77
N TYR A 271 14.08 4.11 17.13
CA TYR A 271 14.64 5.47 17.20
C TYR A 271 13.64 6.52 17.71
N HIS A 272 12.56 6.76 16.98
CA HIS A 272 11.56 7.78 17.31
C HIS A 272 10.16 7.29 16.97
N LEU A 273 9.13 7.85 17.62
CA LEU A 273 7.75 7.43 17.42
C LEU A 273 7.26 7.67 15.98
N THR A 274 7.66 8.78 15.36
CA THR A 274 7.13 9.20 14.05
C THR A 274 8.21 9.57 13.03
N ALA A 275 9.46 9.73 13.46
CA ALA A 275 10.55 10.16 12.59
C ALA A 275 11.39 8.94 12.22
N SER A 276 11.73 8.80 10.94
CA SER A 276 12.67 7.78 10.48
C SER A 276 14.06 8.01 11.08
N HIS A 277 14.84 6.94 11.21
CA HIS A 277 16.24 7.06 11.58
C HIS A 277 17.01 7.93 10.56
N PRO A 278 17.72 9.00 10.95
CA PRO A 278 18.27 10.00 10.02
C PRO A 278 19.35 9.47 9.06
N GLU A 279 20.00 8.37 9.42
CA GLU A 279 20.94 7.63 8.56
C GLU A 279 20.31 6.44 7.82
N GLY A 280 18.98 6.30 7.86
CA GLY A 280 18.28 5.23 7.14
C GLY A 280 18.59 3.82 7.63
N LEU A 281 18.93 3.63 8.91
CA LEU A 281 19.34 2.32 9.45
C LEU A 281 18.27 1.24 9.21
N GLY A 282 17.02 1.48 9.60
CA GLY A 282 15.98 0.46 9.41
C GLY A 282 15.64 0.25 7.93
N ALA A 283 15.61 1.31 7.12
CA ALA A 283 15.47 1.21 5.66
C ALA A 283 16.58 0.35 5.03
N LYS A 284 17.83 0.53 5.47
CA LYS A 284 18.98 -0.30 5.06
C LYS A 284 18.80 -1.75 5.45
N LEU A 285 18.48 -2.00 6.73
CA LEU A 285 18.30 -3.36 7.25
C LEU A 285 17.16 -4.08 6.55
N VAL A 286 16.05 -3.41 6.26
CA VAL A 286 14.90 -4.07 5.65
C VAL A 286 15.18 -4.47 4.21
N MET A 287 15.89 -3.64 3.44
CA MET A 287 16.32 -3.98 2.07
C MET A 287 17.33 -5.13 2.06
N LEU A 288 18.29 -5.14 2.98
CA LEU A 288 19.23 -6.25 3.14
C LEU A 288 18.52 -7.56 3.52
N ASN A 289 17.59 -7.52 4.47
CA ASN A 289 16.82 -8.68 4.88
C ASN A 289 15.97 -9.24 3.72
N ALA A 290 15.37 -8.36 2.91
CA ALA A 290 14.59 -8.80 1.74
C ALA A 290 15.47 -9.40 0.65
N LEU A 291 16.65 -8.82 0.38
CA LEU A 291 17.64 -9.37 -0.57
C LEU A 291 18.15 -10.74 -0.10
N GLU A 292 18.46 -10.88 1.19
CA GLU A 292 18.87 -12.15 1.79
C GLU A 292 17.77 -13.22 1.66
N ASP A 293 16.52 -12.89 2.01
CA ASP A 293 15.37 -13.80 1.90
C ASP A 293 15.06 -14.20 0.44
N ALA A 294 15.35 -13.30 -0.51
CA ALA A 294 15.21 -13.56 -1.95
C ALA A 294 16.40 -14.30 -2.58
N GLU A 295 17.49 -14.49 -1.83
CA GLU A 295 18.79 -14.96 -2.32
C GLU A 295 19.30 -14.14 -3.54
N LEU A 296 19.03 -12.83 -3.54
CA LEU A 296 19.42 -11.89 -4.60
C LEU A 296 20.55 -10.98 -4.12
N LYS A 297 21.38 -10.54 -5.07
CA LYS A 297 22.38 -9.50 -4.84
C LYS A 297 21.79 -8.13 -5.14
N PRO A 298 22.36 -7.04 -4.60
CA PRO A 298 21.94 -5.69 -4.97
C PRO A 298 21.91 -5.45 -6.48
N GLU A 299 22.86 -6.02 -7.23
CA GLU A 299 22.96 -5.88 -8.69
C GLU A 299 21.84 -6.55 -9.48
N ASP A 300 21.06 -7.44 -8.84
CA ASP A 300 19.95 -8.14 -9.48
C ASP A 300 18.66 -7.29 -9.48
N ILE A 301 18.61 -6.18 -8.74
CA ILE A 301 17.45 -5.28 -8.67
C ILE A 301 17.49 -4.24 -9.78
N ASP A 302 16.43 -4.18 -10.58
CA ASP A 302 16.29 -3.22 -11.69
C ASP A 302 15.53 -1.95 -11.31
N TYR A 303 14.63 -2.06 -10.33
CA TYR A 303 13.69 -1.02 -9.96
C TYR A 303 13.40 -1.02 -8.46
N ILE A 304 13.38 0.16 -7.84
CA ILE A 304 12.89 0.38 -6.48
C ILE A 304 11.67 1.32 -6.54
N ASN A 305 10.50 0.78 -6.19
CA ASN A 305 9.36 1.58 -5.78
C ASN A 305 9.57 1.97 -4.31
N VAL A 306 10.05 3.18 -4.11
CA VAL A 306 10.43 3.69 -2.80
C VAL A 306 9.23 3.99 -1.92
N HIS A 307 9.46 4.12 -0.62
CA HIS A 307 8.45 4.66 0.27
C HIS A 307 8.17 6.14 -0.04
N GLY A 308 9.19 6.97 -0.24
CA GLY A 308 9.14 8.33 -0.81
C GLY A 308 7.86 9.11 -0.50
N THR A 309 7.68 9.52 0.74
CA THR A 309 6.44 10.14 1.24
C THR A 309 6.35 11.63 0.99
N SER A 310 7.34 12.25 0.35
CA SER A 310 7.42 13.71 0.23
C SER A 310 7.65 14.40 1.58
N THR A 311 8.35 13.72 2.50
CA THR A 311 8.71 14.29 3.80
C THR A 311 10.19 14.67 3.84
N PRO A 312 10.58 15.78 4.51
CA PRO A 312 11.97 16.21 4.55
C PRO A 312 12.94 15.14 5.06
N VAL A 313 12.57 14.46 6.14
CA VAL A 313 13.42 13.43 6.79
C VAL A 313 13.36 12.08 6.08
N GLY A 314 12.15 11.61 5.75
CA GLY A 314 11.94 10.26 5.21
C GLY A 314 12.63 10.05 3.87
N ASP A 315 12.44 11.00 2.93
CA ASP A 315 12.99 10.90 1.58
C ASP A 315 14.53 10.88 1.58
N VAL A 316 15.18 11.73 2.40
CA VAL A 316 16.65 11.76 2.54
C VAL A 316 17.17 10.48 3.16
N SER A 317 16.52 10.02 4.23
CA SER A 317 16.87 8.77 4.93
C SER A 317 16.83 7.57 3.99
N GLU A 318 15.78 7.46 3.16
CA GLU A 318 15.64 6.37 2.20
C GLU A 318 16.72 6.41 1.11
N VAL A 319 17.05 7.59 0.57
CA VAL A 319 18.11 7.75 -0.42
C VAL A 319 19.48 7.33 0.13
N LYS A 320 19.80 7.71 1.38
CA LYS A 320 21.02 7.26 2.06
C LYS A 320 21.07 5.73 2.16
N ALA A 321 19.97 5.11 2.59
CA ALA A 321 19.87 3.67 2.71
C ALA A 321 20.05 2.96 1.35
N ILE A 322 19.47 3.49 0.27
CA ILE A 322 19.62 2.94 -1.08
C ILE A 322 21.09 2.98 -1.51
N LYS A 323 21.79 4.12 -1.33
CA LYS A 323 23.21 4.24 -1.65
C LYS A 323 24.07 3.26 -0.86
N ASP A 324 23.75 3.08 0.43
CA ASP A 324 24.45 2.15 1.31
C ASP A 324 24.30 0.68 0.91
N VAL A 325 23.10 0.28 0.49
CA VAL A 325 22.79 -1.12 0.13
C VAL A 325 23.26 -1.45 -1.29
N PHE A 326 23.04 -0.53 -2.24
CA PHE A 326 23.25 -0.80 -3.67
C PHE A 326 24.58 -0.26 -4.21
N GLY A 327 25.31 0.56 -3.46
CA GLY A 327 26.62 1.09 -3.87
C GLY A 327 26.58 1.73 -5.26
N ASP A 328 27.51 1.35 -6.14
CA ASP A 328 27.56 1.83 -7.53
C ASP A 328 26.32 1.44 -8.37
N HIS A 329 25.61 0.38 -7.97
CA HIS A 329 24.40 -0.05 -8.67
C HIS A 329 23.21 0.87 -8.42
N ALA A 330 23.22 1.67 -7.34
CA ALA A 330 22.20 2.68 -7.05
C ALA A 330 22.04 3.71 -8.19
N TYR A 331 23.10 3.95 -8.97
CA TYR A 331 23.10 4.88 -10.10
C TYR A 331 22.61 4.23 -11.42
N LYS A 332 22.30 2.92 -11.41
CA LYS A 332 21.88 2.15 -12.61
C LYS A 332 20.45 1.62 -12.51
N LEU A 333 20.04 1.17 -11.32
CA LEU A 333 18.64 0.80 -11.07
C LEU A 333 17.75 2.04 -11.17
N ASN A 334 16.48 1.88 -11.52
CA ASN A 334 15.53 3.00 -11.50
C ASN A 334 14.92 3.17 -10.11
N ILE A 335 14.67 4.43 -9.74
CA ILE A 335 14.03 4.81 -8.47
C ILE A 335 12.78 5.63 -8.78
N SER A 336 11.63 5.29 -8.22
CA SER A 336 10.45 6.16 -8.26
C SER A 336 9.54 6.01 -7.05
N SER A 337 8.78 7.06 -6.74
CA SER A 337 7.68 7.04 -5.77
C SER A 337 6.35 7.24 -6.47
N THR A 338 5.53 6.20 -6.46
CA THR A 338 4.16 6.27 -6.97
C THR A 338 3.22 7.10 -6.09
N LYS A 339 3.62 7.41 -4.84
CA LYS A 339 2.88 8.34 -3.95
C LYS A 339 2.85 9.77 -4.49
N SER A 340 3.74 10.12 -5.42
CA SER A 340 3.65 11.38 -6.18
C SER A 340 2.31 11.52 -6.91
N MET A 341 1.69 10.39 -7.30
CA MET A 341 0.40 10.32 -7.98
C MET A 341 -0.72 9.90 -7.02
N THR A 342 -0.53 8.83 -6.26
CA THR A 342 -1.60 8.26 -5.42
C THR A 342 -1.78 8.96 -4.08
N GLY A 343 -0.84 9.83 -3.70
CA GLY A 343 -0.71 10.24 -2.30
C GLY A 343 -0.30 9.06 -1.42
N HIS A 344 -0.34 9.26 -0.11
CA HIS A 344 0.01 8.25 0.86
C HIS A 344 -1.24 7.54 1.40
N LEU A 345 -1.48 6.33 0.89
CA LEU A 345 -2.60 5.45 1.27
C LEU A 345 -2.44 4.76 2.64
N LEU A 346 -1.56 5.29 3.50
CA LEU A 346 -1.27 4.76 4.83
C LEU A 346 -1.10 3.23 4.84
N GLY A 347 -1.96 2.48 5.53
CA GLY A 347 -1.90 1.02 5.63
C GLY A 347 -2.11 0.28 4.32
N ALA A 348 -2.72 0.89 3.30
CA ALA A 348 -2.92 0.30 1.97
C ALA A 348 -1.78 0.57 0.98
N ALA A 349 -0.87 1.50 1.31
CA ALA A 349 0.19 1.95 0.42
C ALA A 349 1.06 0.78 -0.09
N GLY A 350 1.52 -0.08 0.82
CA GLY A 350 2.37 -1.23 0.49
C GLY A 350 1.75 -2.19 -0.52
N ALA A 351 0.44 -2.46 -0.43
CA ALA A 351 -0.25 -3.33 -1.40
C ALA A 351 -0.33 -2.70 -2.80
N VAL A 352 -0.75 -1.42 -2.88
CA VAL A 352 -0.83 -0.71 -4.16
C VAL A 352 0.55 -0.55 -4.80
N GLU A 353 1.58 -0.31 -3.99
CA GLU A 353 2.97 -0.19 -4.43
C GLU A 353 3.57 -1.54 -4.86
N ALA A 354 3.23 -2.63 -4.19
CA ALA A 354 3.57 -3.98 -4.63
C ALA A 354 2.91 -4.33 -5.97
N ILE A 355 1.64 -3.95 -6.17
CA ILE A 355 0.96 -4.09 -7.48
C ILE A 355 1.70 -3.30 -8.56
N ALA A 356 2.07 -2.04 -8.30
CA ALA A 356 2.86 -1.25 -9.24
C ALA A 356 4.20 -1.91 -9.59
N SER A 357 4.89 -2.51 -8.60
CA SER A 357 6.14 -3.26 -8.83
C SER A 357 5.93 -4.55 -9.62
N VAL A 358 4.86 -5.30 -9.35
CA VAL A 358 4.47 -6.49 -10.14
C VAL A 358 4.20 -6.12 -11.59
N LEU A 359 3.49 -5.01 -11.81
CA LEU A 359 3.18 -4.54 -13.16
C LEU A 359 4.40 -3.94 -13.87
N ALA A 360 5.33 -3.32 -13.14
CA ALA A 360 6.61 -2.89 -13.71
C ALA A 360 7.42 -4.07 -14.24
N VAL A 361 7.54 -5.13 -13.42
CA VAL A 361 8.15 -6.42 -13.80
C VAL A 361 7.44 -7.05 -15.00
N LYS A 362 6.10 -7.02 -15.01
CA LYS A 362 5.30 -7.63 -16.08
C LYS A 362 5.41 -6.89 -17.41
N ASN A 363 5.42 -5.56 -17.36
CA ASN A 363 5.27 -4.71 -18.54
C ASN A 363 6.57 -4.06 -19.02
N ASP A 364 7.68 -4.21 -18.29
CA ASP A 364 8.98 -3.60 -18.61
C ASP A 364 8.88 -2.05 -18.70
N ILE A 365 8.19 -1.48 -17.71
CA ILE A 365 7.96 -0.03 -17.57
C ILE A 365 8.10 0.36 -16.10
N VAL A 366 8.88 1.39 -15.81
CA VAL A 366 8.98 2.02 -14.50
C VAL A 366 8.08 3.26 -14.46
N PRO A 367 7.10 3.35 -13.54
CA PRO A 367 6.27 4.55 -13.40
C PRO A 367 7.11 5.75 -12.92
N PRO A 368 6.65 6.99 -13.16
CA PRO A 368 7.41 8.17 -12.76
C PRO A 368 7.22 8.53 -11.28
N THR A 369 8.14 9.33 -10.76
CA THR A 369 7.89 10.27 -9.68
C THR A 369 7.52 11.60 -10.32
N ILE A 370 6.25 12.01 -10.27
CA ILE A 370 5.81 13.30 -10.83
C ILE A 370 6.15 14.47 -9.90
N ASN A 371 5.89 15.70 -10.35
CA ASN A 371 6.01 16.94 -9.59
C ASN A 371 7.45 17.36 -9.23
N HIS A 372 8.43 16.97 -10.06
CA HIS A 372 9.81 17.41 -9.90
C HIS A 372 10.13 18.55 -10.87
N GLU A 373 10.31 19.77 -10.34
CA GLU A 373 10.62 20.95 -11.13
C GLU A 373 12.14 21.11 -11.35
N GLU A 374 12.53 21.79 -12.43
CA GLU A 374 13.94 22.06 -12.71
C GLU A 374 14.52 22.98 -11.62
N GLY A 375 15.61 22.55 -11.00
CA GLY A 375 16.30 23.32 -9.94
C GLY A 375 15.73 23.14 -8.53
N ASP A 376 14.65 22.38 -8.35
CA ASP A 376 14.05 22.08 -7.03
C ASP A 376 14.75 20.91 -6.32
N ASN A 377 16.08 21.03 -6.18
CA ASN A 377 16.97 19.98 -5.71
C ASN A 377 17.37 20.19 -4.25
N ASP A 378 17.11 19.21 -3.38
CA ASP A 378 17.53 19.17 -1.99
C ASP A 378 19.03 18.89 -1.90
N GLU A 379 19.78 19.74 -1.22
CA GLU A 379 21.23 19.59 -1.07
C GLU A 379 21.67 18.28 -0.39
N ASN A 380 20.75 17.60 0.30
CA ASN A 380 20.99 16.34 0.99
C ASN A 380 20.70 15.10 0.12
N ILE A 381 20.22 15.28 -1.13
CA ILE A 381 19.90 14.22 -2.08
C ILE A 381 20.89 14.26 -3.24
N ASP A 382 21.39 13.08 -3.63
CA ASP A 382 22.26 12.93 -4.79
C ASP A 382 21.43 12.69 -6.06
N TYR A 383 21.22 13.74 -6.84
CA TYR A 383 20.45 13.69 -8.09
C TYR A 383 21.20 13.04 -9.27
N ASN A 384 22.41 12.50 -9.07
CA ASN A 384 23.02 11.61 -10.05
C ASN A 384 22.43 10.20 -10.00
N LEU A 385 21.69 9.86 -8.95
CA LEU A 385 20.91 8.63 -8.90
C LEU A 385 19.85 8.63 -10.01
N ASN A 386 19.52 7.44 -10.51
CA ASN A 386 18.61 7.29 -11.63
C ASN A 386 17.14 7.30 -11.18
N PHE A 387 16.71 8.48 -10.72
CA PHE A 387 15.31 8.75 -10.45
C PHE A 387 14.51 8.87 -11.75
N THR A 388 13.34 8.24 -11.78
CA THR A 388 12.42 8.28 -12.92
C THR A 388 11.50 9.49 -12.79
N PHE A 389 12.04 10.70 -12.92
CA PHE A 389 11.24 11.92 -12.72
C PHE A 389 10.32 12.22 -13.90
N ASN A 390 9.07 12.59 -13.59
CA ASN A 390 8.01 13.13 -14.45
C ASN A 390 7.49 12.23 -15.59
N GLU A 391 8.33 11.42 -16.22
CA GLU A 391 7.96 10.55 -17.34
C GLU A 391 8.32 9.10 -17.05
N ALA A 392 7.39 8.18 -17.34
CA ALA A 392 7.65 6.75 -17.19
C ALA A 392 8.78 6.29 -18.13
N GLN A 393 9.59 5.35 -17.65
CA GLN A 393 10.72 4.83 -18.42
C GLN A 393 10.47 3.38 -18.83
N LYS A 394 10.57 3.08 -20.13
CA LYS A 394 10.63 1.70 -20.62
C LYS A 394 12.01 1.10 -20.33
N ARG A 395 12.05 -0.04 -19.66
CA ARG A 395 13.26 -0.86 -19.47
C ARG A 395 12.87 -2.27 -19.10
N THR A 396 13.74 -3.23 -19.36
CA THR A 396 13.58 -4.56 -18.75
C THR A 396 13.63 -4.44 -17.23
N VAL A 397 12.64 -5.00 -16.54
CA VAL A 397 12.57 -5.07 -15.08
C VAL A 397 12.49 -6.54 -14.67
N ASN A 398 13.64 -7.16 -14.38
CA ASN A 398 13.69 -8.56 -13.95
C ASN A 398 13.32 -8.71 -12.48
N ALA A 399 13.73 -7.77 -11.64
CA ALA A 399 13.33 -7.73 -10.23
C ALA A 399 13.06 -6.29 -9.78
N ALA A 400 12.02 -6.13 -8.97
CA ALA A 400 11.61 -4.88 -8.38
C ALA A 400 11.45 -5.01 -6.87
N LEU A 401 11.88 -3.97 -6.15
CA LEU A 401 11.78 -3.85 -4.71
C LEU A 401 10.71 -2.79 -4.36
N SER A 402 9.86 -3.08 -3.36
CA SER A 402 8.82 -2.17 -2.87
C SER A 402 9.02 -1.87 -1.39
N ASN A 403 9.32 -0.63 -1.05
CA ASN A 403 9.60 -0.18 0.33
C ASN A 403 8.39 0.49 0.99
N THR A 404 8.19 0.22 2.27
CA THR A 404 7.21 0.95 3.11
C THR A 404 7.71 1.11 4.53
N PHE A 405 7.74 2.35 5.02
CA PHE A 405 8.28 2.69 6.35
C PHE A 405 7.20 3.38 7.18
N GLY A 406 6.62 2.66 8.13
CA GLY A 406 5.57 3.14 9.01
C GLY A 406 6.09 3.92 10.21
N PHE A 407 5.27 4.87 10.65
CA PHE A 407 5.35 5.40 12.02
C PHE A 407 5.40 4.27 13.05
N GLY A 408 6.12 4.49 14.15
CA GLY A 408 6.54 3.45 15.08
C GLY A 408 7.89 2.83 14.71
N GLY A 409 8.47 3.23 13.58
CA GLY A 409 9.74 2.70 13.08
C GLY A 409 9.58 1.31 12.46
N HIS A 410 8.42 1.02 11.85
CA HIS A 410 8.12 -0.27 11.22
C HIS A 410 8.59 -0.24 9.77
N ASN A 411 9.59 -1.05 9.41
CA ASN A 411 10.08 -1.09 8.03
C ASN A 411 9.69 -2.43 7.41
N ALA A 412 9.06 -2.39 6.24
CA ALA A 412 8.72 -3.57 5.45
C ALA A 412 9.19 -3.40 4.00
N CYS A 413 9.67 -4.49 3.43
CA CYS A 413 10.14 -4.55 2.04
C CYS A 413 9.64 -5.83 1.38
N VAL A 414 9.23 -5.72 0.12
CA VAL A 414 8.81 -6.85 -0.71
C VAL A 414 9.61 -6.84 -2.01
N ILE A 415 10.11 -7.99 -2.43
CA ILE A 415 10.78 -8.17 -3.73
C ILE A 415 9.95 -9.09 -4.61
N VAL A 416 9.65 -8.61 -5.81
CA VAL A 416 9.01 -9.39 -6.88
C VAL A 416 9.95 -9.52 -8.07
N LYS A 417 9.92 -10.66 -8.75
CA LYS A 417 10.74 -10.90 -9.94
C LYS A 417 9.93 -11.52 -11.08
N LYS A 418 10.42 -11.38 -12.31
CA LYS A 418 9.83 -12.04 -13.47
C LYS A 418 9.79 -13.53 -13.20
N TYR A 419 8.63 -14.13 -13.40
CA TYR A 419 8.50 -15.58 -13.36
C TYR A 419 9.09 -16.18 -14.63
N ALA A 420 10.03 -17.10 -14.44
CA ALA A 420 10.52 -18.01 -15.47
C ALA A 420 10.32 -19.45 -14.97
N GLU A 421 9.98 -20.36 -15.89
CA GLU A 421 9.72 -21.77 -15.60
C GLU A 421 10.91 -22.51 -14.99
#